data_AF-A0A3M1B6W1-F1
#
_entry.id   AF-A0A3M1B6W1-F1
#
_cell.length_a   1.000
_cell.length_b   1.000
_cell.length_c   1.000
_cell.angle_alpha   90.00
_cell.angle_beta   90.00
_cell.angle_gamma   90.00
#
_symmetry.space_group_name_H-M   'P 1'
#
loop_
_entity.id
_entity.type
_entity.pdbx_description
1 polymer ?
#
loop_
_entity_poly.entity_id
_entity_poly.type
_entity_poly.pdbx_seq_one_letter_code
_entity_poly.pdbx_strand_id
1 'polypeptide(L)'
;MGEFADVLFGRLAIKNGLCNQEQIQECLEVQENLQQKGIEKSLGAIMLENELITEEQLRSLLQAQRTTEILLENTFLGKLAIKNGFLTPEQLRLCLEEQRRQLHPKRLGEIMMEKGFLTPSQLKAILKAQQRLKQSGT
;
A
#
# COMPACT_ATOMS: atom_id res chain seq x y z
N MET A 1 11.51 -4.06 -5.42
CA MET A 1 10.42 -3.50 -4.58
C MET A 1 9.33 -2.82 -5.42
N GLY A 2 9.50 -2.61 -6.74
CA GLY A 2 8.53 -1.95 -7.63
C GLY A 2 7.37 -2.83 -8.12
N GLU A 3 7.58 -4.12 -8.35
CA GLU A 3 6.60 -5.02 -8.99
C GLU A 3 5.24 -5.08 -8.27
N PHE A 4 5.23 -5.15 -6.93
CA PHE A 4 3.98 -5.13 -6.17
C PHE A 4 3.25 -3.78 -6.24
N ALA A 5 4.02 -2.68 -6.25
CA ALA A 5 3.46 -1.34 -6.36
C ALA A 5 2.83 -1.14 -7.74
N ASP A 6 3.49 -1.60 -8.80
CA ASP A 6 3.00 -1.53 -10.18
C ASP A 6 1.76 -2.40 -10.40
N VAL A 7 1.70 -3.62 -9.84
CA VAL A 7 0.51 -4.47 -9.88
C VAL A 7 -0.68 -3.82 -9.17
N LEU A 8 -0.46 -3.21 -8.00
CA LEU A 8 -1.51 -2.50 -7.28
C LEU A 8 -1.98 -1.27 -8.06
N PHE A 9 -1.05 -0.52 -8.64
CA PHE A 9 -1.33 0.66 -9.44
C PHE A 9 -2.18 0.32 -10.68
N GLY A 10 -1.77 -0.69 -11.46
CA GLY A 10 -2.53 -1.17 -12.62
C GLY A 10 -3.94 -1.64 -12.25
N ARG A 11 -4.09 -2.38 -11.14
CA ARG A 11 -5.41 -2.79 -10.64
C ARG A 11 -6.29 -1.60 -10.24
N LEU A 12 -5.71 -0.57 -9.62
CA LEU A 12 -6.44 0.65 -9.27
C LEU A 12 -6.85 1.44 -10.50
N ALA A 13 -6.02 1.52 -11.53
CA ALA A 13 -6.36 2.15 -12.79
C ALA A 13 -7.57 1.47 -13.45
N ILE A 14 -7.58 0.13 -13.49
CA ILE A 14 -8.72 -0.65 -14.01
C ILE A 14 -9.98 -0.42 -13.17
N LYS A 15 -9.86 -0.50 -11.84
CA LYS A 15 -11.00 -0.33 -10.93
C LYS A 15 -11.64 1.06 -11.03
N ASN A 16 -10.85 2.10 -11.30
CA ASN A 16 -11.34 3.47 -11.48
C ASN A 16 -11.83 3.74 -12.92
N GLY A 17 -11.81 2.73 -13.81
CA GLY A 17 -12.23 2.88 -15.21
C GLY A 17 -11.30 3.74 -16.06
N LEU A 18 -10.07 3.97 -15.59
CA LEU A 18 -9.09 4.81 -16.28
C LEU A 18 -8.38 4.03 -17.39
N CYS A 19 -8.17 2.74 -17.19
CA CYS A 19 -7.59 1.84 -18.20
C CYS A 19 -8.32 0.50 -18.18
N ASN A 20 -8.22 -0.25 -19.27
CA ASN A 20 -8.64 -1.65 -19.32
C ASN A 20 -7.45 -2.60 -19.06
N GLN A 21 -7.71 -3.89 -19.03
CA GLN A 21 -6.66 -4.89 -18.77
C GLN A 21 -5.60 -4.93 -19.88
N GLU A 22 -5.99 -4.77 -21.14
CA GLU A 22 -5.08 -4.79 -22.29
C GLU A 22 -4.11 -3.60 -22.25
N GLN A 23 -4.61 -2.39 -22.02
CA GLN A 23 -3.82 -1.17 -21.90
C GLN A 23 -2.79 -1.23 -20.76
N ILE A 24 -3.16 -1.85 -19.63
CA ILE A 24 -2.21 -2.07 -18.53
C ILE A 24 -1.13 -3.08 -18.92
N GLN A 25 -1.51 -4.15 -19.62
CA GLN A 25 -0.57 -5.17 -20.08
C GLN A 25 0.46 -4.58 -21.06
N GLU A 26 0.02 -3.79 -22.03
CA GLU A 26 0.91 -3.08 -22.96
C GLU A 26 1.91 -2.17 -22.21
N CYS A 27 1.43 -1.42 -21.21
CA CYS A 27 2.31 -0.57 -20.40
C CYS A 27 3.33 -1.36 -19.59
N LEU A 28 2.95 -2.53 -19.06
CA LEU A 28 3.85 -3.42 -18.32
C LEU A 28 4.92 -4.00 -19.24
N GLU A 29 4.58 -4.40 -20.47
CA GLU A 29 5.54 -4.87 -21.47
C GLU A 29 6.56 -3.78 -21.84
N VAL A 30 6.09 -2.54 -22.00
CA VAL A 30 6.98 -1.38 -22.22
C VAL A 30 7.90 -1.17 -21.01
N GLN A 31 7.37 -1.26 -19.79
CA GLN A 31 8.14 -1.11 -18.56
C GLN A 31 9.24 -2.17 -18.46
N GLU A 32 8.91 -3.42 -18.74
CA GLU A 32 9.85 -4.54 -18.70
C GLU A 32 10.97 -4.36 -19.74
N ASN A 33 10.64 -3.96 -20.96
CA ASN A 33 11.61 -3.69 -22.02
C ASN A 33 12.57 -2.55 -21.65
N LEU A 34 12.05 -1.47 -21.05
CA LEU A 34 12.88 -0.38 -20.54
C LEU A 34 13.79 -0.86 -19.40
N GLN A 35 13.27 -1.68 -18.49
CA GLN A 35 14.03 -2.21 -17.37
C GLN A 35 15.16 -3.15 -17.84
N GLN A 36 14.93 -3.98 -18.86
CA GLN A 36 15.97 -4.80 -19.49
C GLN A 36 17.10 -3.96 -20.10
N LYS A 37 16.81 -2.72 -20.51
CA LYS A 37 17.79 -1.74 -21.00
C LYS A 37 18.45 -0.93 -19.88
N GLY A 38 18.15 -1.25 -18.62
CA GLY A 38 18.66 -0.52 -17.45
C GLY A 38 17.97 0.82 -17.18
N ILE A 39 16.82 1.07 -17.83
CA ILE A 39 16.02 2.28 -17.64
C ILE A 39 14.91 1.98 -16.65
N GLU A 40 15.01 2.53 -15.44
CA GLU A 40 13.95 2.41 -14.45
C GLU A 40 12.86 3.46 -14.71
N LYS A 41 11.65 2.97 -14.98
CA LYS A 41 10.47 3.82 -15.18
C LYS A 41 9.28 3.19 -14.46
N SER A 42 8.44 4.03 -13.85
CA SER A 42 7.23 3.56 -13.19
C SER A 42 6.11 3.34 -14.20
N LEU A 43 5.21 2.39 -13.89
CA LEU A 43 4.05 2.12 -14.71
C LEU A 43 3.20 3.39 -14.94
N GLY A 44 3.00 4.20 -13.90
CA GLY A 44 2.25 5.46 -14.00
C GLY A 44 2.87 6.49 -14.95
N ALA A 45 4.20 6.56 -15.04
CA ALA A 45 4.87 7.45 -15.99
C ALA A 45 4.69 6.97 -17.44
N ILE A 46 4.74 5.66 -17.66
CA ILE A 46 4.48 5.06 -18.98
C ILE A 46 3.04 5.29 -19.41
N MET A 47 2.08 5.14 -18.49
CA MET A 47 0.66 5.39 -18.78
C MET A 47 0.38 6.85 -19.15
N LEU A 48 1.07 7.80 -18.49
CA LEU A 48 0.99 9.23 -18.81
C LEU A 48 1.56 9.53 -20.20
N GLU A 49 2.72 8.94 -20.54
CA GLU A 49 3.36 9.14 -21.85
C GLU A 49 2.60 8.50 -23.01
N ASN A 50 1.91 7.40 -22.77
CA ASN A 50 1.02 6.78 -23.76
C ASN A 50 -0.36 7.46 -23.82
N GLU A 51 -0.53 8.62 -23.18
CA GLU A 51 -1.78 9.40 -23.15
C GLU A 51 -3.00 8.62 -22.63
N LEU A 52 -2.78 7.53 -21.88
CA LEU A 52 -3.84 6.70 -21.29
C LEU A 52 -4.46 7.36 -20.06
N ILE A 53 -3.67 8.15 -19.34
CA ILE A 53 -4.09 8.90 -18.16
C ILE A 53 -3.55 10.32 -18.22
N THR A 54 -4.24 11.25 -17.57
CA THR A 54 -3.76 12.64 -17.37
C THR A 54 -2.90 12.74 -16.12
N GLU A 55 -2.15 13.85 -15.96
CA GLU A 55 -1.41 14.13 -14.72
C GLU A 55 -2.32 14.16 -13.49
N GLU A 56 -3.55 14.66 -13.62
CA GLU A 56 -4.53 14.71 -12.53
C GLU A 56 -4.99 13.30 -12.13
N GLN A 57 -5.22 12.44 -13.12
CA GLN A 57 -5.58 11.03 -12.90
C GLN A 57 -4.40 10.25 -12.29
N LEU A 58 -3.17 10.51 -12.74
CA LEU A 58 -1.96 9.96 -12.15
C LEU A 58 -1.83 10.35 -10.67
N ARG A 59 -2.00 11.64 -10.33
CA ARG A 59 -1.97 12.11 -8.94
C ARG A 59 -3.06 11.44 -8.10
N SER A 60 -4.28 11.36 -8.62
CA SER A 60 -5.41 10.70 -7.97
C SER A 60 -5.15 9.21 -7.71
N LEU A 61 -4.57 8.50 -8.69
CA LEU A 61 -4.19 7.10 -8.55
C LEU A 61 -3.09 6.90 -7.51
N LEU A 62 -2.05 7.74 -7.51
CA LEU A 62 -0.99 7.69 -6.50
C LEU A 62 -1.53 7.92 -5.08
N GLN A 63 -2.48 8.84 -4.93
CA GLN A 63 -3.15 9.06 -3.64
C GLN A 63 -4.01 7.86 -3.22
N ALA A 64 -4.75 7.26 -4.15
CA ALA A 64 -5.56 6.07 -3.91
C ALA A 64 -4.68 4.85 -3.55
N GLN A 65 -3.54 4.68 -4.24
CA GLN A 65 -2.55 3.66 -3.95
C GLN A 65 -2.00 3.81 -2.54
N ARG A 66 -1.53 5.01 -2.17
CA ARG A 66 -1.01 5.30 -0.82
C ARG A 66 -2.04 5.00 0.26
N THR A 67 -3.29 5.40 0.03
CA THR A 67 -4.40 5.13 0.96
C THR A 67 -4.66 3.63 1.09
N THR A 68 -4.66 2.90 -0.02
CA THR A 68 -4.86 1.45 -0.04
C THR A 68 -3.71 0.71 0.67
N GLU A 69 -2.47 1.12 0.45
CA GLU A 69 -1.31 0.59 1.15
C GLU A 69 -1.42 0.80 2.66
N ILE A 70 -1.79 2.01 3.10
CA ILE A 70 -2.02 2.31 4.52
C ILE A 70 -3.11 1.38 5.10
N LEU A 71 -4.23 1.19 4.39
CA LEU A 71 -5.33 0.34 4.86
C LEU A 71 -4.95 -1.14 4.93
N LEU A 72 -4.20 -1.64 3.94
CA LEU A 72 -3.66 -2.99 3.94
C LEU A 72 -2.69 -3.16 5.11
N GLU A 73 -1.76 -2.22 5.28
CA GLU A 73 -0.81 -2.23 6.39
C GLU A 73 -1.52 -2.22 7.74
N ASN A 74 -2.52 -1.36 7.92
CA ASN A 74 -3.33 -1.30 9.14
C ASN A 74 -4.04 -2.63 9.42
N THR A 75 -4.61 -3.25 8.40
CA THR A 75 -5.32 -4.54 8.53
C THR A 75 -4.35 -5.66 8.94
N PHE A 76 -3.19 -5.74 8.30
CA PHE A 76 -2.17 -6.74 8.63
C PHE A 76 -1.55 -6.49 10.00
N LEU A 77 -1.21 -5.24 10.33
CA LEU A 77 -0.64 -4.85 11.62
C LEU A 77 -1.61 -5.20 12.76
N GLY A 78 -2.90 -4.83 12.62
CA GLY A 78 -3.92 -5.13 13.62
C GLY A 78 -4.16 -6.62 13.82
N LYS A 79 -4.32 -7.40 12.73
CA LYS A 79 -4.48 -8.86 12.81
C LYS A 79 -3.28 -9.53 13.46
N LEU A 80 -2.07 -9.09 13.12
CA LEU A 80 -0.84 -9.68 13.65
C LEU A 80 -0.61 -9.29 15.11
N ALA A 81 -0.93 -8.06 15.51
CA ALA A 81 -0.88 -7.62 16.90
C ALA A 81 -1.80 -8.47 17.79
N ILE A 82 -3.03 -8.77 17.32
CA ILE A 82 -3.97 -9.64 18.01
C ILE A 82 -3.44 -11.09 18.07
N LYS A 83 -2.96 -11.62 16.95
CA LYS A 83 -2.44 -12.99 16.88
C LYS A 83 -1.25 -13.23 17.81
N ASN A 84 -0.40 -12.22 18.01
CA ASN A 84 0.74 -12.30 18.94
C ASN A 84 0.34 -12.00 20.40
N GLY A 85 -0.93 -11.74 20.69
CA GLY A 85 -1.42 -11.42 22.03
C GLY A 85 -1.00 -10.04 22.53
N PHE A 86 -0.49 -9.16 21.66
CA PHE A 86 -0.07 -7.82 22.03
C PHE A 86 -1.25 -6.86 22.15
N LEU A 87 -2.29 -7.05 21.33
CA LEU A 87 -3.52 -6.26 21.37
C LEU A 87 -4.75 -7.15 21.49
N THR A 88 -5.79 -6.63 22.13
CA THR A 88 -7.14 -7.17 22.01
C THR A 88 -7.88 -6.59 20.80
N PRO A 89 -8.92 -7.26 20.28
CA PRO A 89 -9.78 -6.69 19.23
C PRO A 89 -10.38 -5.32 19.61
N GLU A 90 -10.74 -5.11 20.87
CA GLU A 90 -11.26 -3.84 21.36
C GLU A 90 -10.19 -2.74 21.36
N GLN A 91 -8.96 -3.03 21.78
CA GLN A 91 -7.85 -2.07 21.71
C GLN A 91 -7.54 -1.67 20.27
N LEU A 92 -7.58 -2.63 19.33
CA LEU A 92 -7.42 -2.35 17.91
C LEU A 92 -8.55 -1.45 17.39
N ARG A 93 -9.80 -1.73 17.77
CA ARG A 93 -10.96 -0.90 17.38
C ARG A 93 -10.81 0.54 17.84
N LEU A 94 -10.40 0.76 19.09
CA LEU A 94 -10.15 2.11 19.63
C LEU A 94 -9.07 2.87 18.85
N CYS A 95 -7.97 2.20 18.49
CA CYS A 95 -6.92 2.82 17.66
C CYS A 95 -7.42 3.20 16.26
N LEU A 96 -8.23 2.35 15.63
CA LEU A 96 -8.79 2.60 14.31
C LEU A 96 -9.81 3.74 14.32
N GLU A 97 -10.65 3.83 15.37
CA GLU A 97 -11.58 4.94 15.54
C GLU A 97 -10.86 6.27 15.73
N GLU A 98 -9.78 6.29 16.51
CA GLU A 98 -8.97 7.48 16.69
C GLU A 98 -8.28 7.92 15.40
N GLN A 99 -7.72 6.97 14.64
CA GLN A 99 -7.12 7.25 13.35
C GLN A 99 -8.14 7.88 12.39
N ARG A 100 -9.37 7.36 12.33
CA ARG A 100 -10.44 7.89 11.47
C ARG A 100 -10.90 9.30 11.86
N ARG A 101 -10.75 9.68 13.13
CA ARG A 101 -11.14 11.01 13.64
C ARG A 101 -10.11 12.10 13.34
N GLN A 102 -8.89 11.73 12.96
CA GLN A 102 -7.83 12.68 12.65
C GLN A 102 -7.92 13.17 11.20
N LEU A 103 -7.83 14.49 11.00
CA LEU A 103 -7.76 15.10 9.67
C LEU A 103 -6.48 14.67 8.91
N HIS A 104 -5.39 14.47 9.65
CA HIS A 104 -4.13 13.91 9.16
C HIS A 104 -3.79 12.66 9.98
N PRO A 105 -4.32 11.48 9.59
CA PRO A 105 -4.18 10.27 10.38
C PRO A 105 -2.72 9.83 10.49
N LYS A 106 -2.24 9.72 11.73
CA LYS A 106 -0.97 9.05 12.04
C LYS A 106 -1.01 7.58 11.63
N ARG A 107 0.16 6.93 11.54
CA ARG A 107 0.20 5.48 11.28
C ARG A 107 -0.43 4.72 12.44
N LEU A 108 -1.13 3.63 12.16
CA LEU A 108 -1.84 2.89 13.20
C LEU A 108 -0.90 2.39 14.30
N GLY A 109 0.33 2.00 13.94
CA GLY A 109 1.36 1.60 14.91
C GLY A 109 1.80 2.73 15.84
N GLU A 110 1.81 3.98 15.38
CA GLU A 110 2.10 5.16 16.22
C GLU A 110 0.97 5.39 17.22
N ILE A 111 -0.28 5.30 16.77
CA ILE A 111 -1.46 5.44 17.64
C ILE A 111 -1.48 4.34 18.70
N MET A 112 -1.12 3.10 18.34
CA MET A 112 -1.00 1.99 19.29
C MET A 112 0.08 2.24 20.36
N MET A 113 1.21 2.86 19.98
CA MET A 113 2.27 3.23 20.92
C MET A 113 1.87 4.42 21.80
N GLU A 114 1.25 5.45 21.24
CA GLU A 114 0.77 6.62 21.98
C GLU A 114 -0.29 6.26 23.03
N LYS A 115 -1.13 5.26 22.73
CA LYS A 115 -2.08 4.69 23.70
C LYS A 115 -1.46 3.74 24.72
N GLY A 116 -0.17 3.42 24.59
CA GLY A 116 0.52 2.45 25.45
C GLY A 116 0.12 0.99 25.22
N PHE A 117 -0.57 0.67 24.11
CA PHE A 117 -0.97 -0.70 23.77
C PHE A 117 0.20 -1.50 23.15
N LEU A 118 1.16 -0.81 22.54
CA LEU A 118 2.40 -1.41 22.04
C LEU A 118 3.62 -0.69 22.56
N THR A 119 4.66 -1.46 22.83
CA THR A 119 6.03 -0.95 22.97
C THR A 119 6.72 -0.84 21.60
N PRO A 120 7.75 0.01 21.45
CA PRO A 120 8.53 0.09 20.21
C PRO A 120 9.12 -1.26 19.78
N SER A 121 9.55 -2.09 20.74
CA SER A 121 10.09 -3.42 20.48
C SER A 121 9.02 -4.39 19.95
N GLN A 122 7.80 -4.35 20.50
CA GLN A 122 6.67 -5.15 20.00
C GLN A 122 6.25 -4.70 18.61
N LEU A 123 6.15 -3.38 18.37
CA LEU A 123 5.85 -2.86 17.03
C LEU A 123 6.89 -3.32 16.00
N LYS A 124 8.18 -3.25 16.34
CA LYS A 124 9.27 -3.74 15.48
C LYS A 124 9.16 -5.24 15.18
N ALA A 125 8.74 -6.05 16.15
CA ALA A 125 8.53 -7.48 15.97
C ALA A 125 7.37 -7.77 15.00
N ILE A 126 6.24 -7.06 15.15
CA ILE A 126 5.08 -7.16 14.26
C ILE A 126 5.46 -6.77 12.84
N LEU A 127 6.17 -5.64 12.66
CA LEU A 127 6.61 -5.17 11.34
C LEU A 127 7.57 -6.17 10.65
N LYS A 128 8.50 -6.77 11.40
CA LYS A 128 9.36 -7.84 10.85
C LYS A 128 8.55 -9.06 10.40
N ALA A 129 7.57 -9.47 11.19
CA ALA A 129 6.71 -10.59 10.83
C ALA A 129 5.80 -10.26 9.63
N GLN A 130 5.33 -9.02 9.50
CA GLN A 130 4.62 -8.52 8.33
C GLN A 130 5.49 -8.56 7.07
N GLN A 131 6.76 -8.14 7.15
CA GLN A 131 7.68 -8.21 6.00
C GLN A 131 7.93 -9.64 5.54
N ARG A 132 8.10 -10.59 6.46
CA ARG A 132 8.24 -12.01 6.12
C ARG A 132 7.01 -12.55 5.39
N LEU A 133 5.81 -12.23 5.89
CA LEU A 133 4.55 -12.65 5.26
C LEU A 133 4.35 -12.04 3.87
N LYS A 134 4.78 -10.79 3.65
CA LYS A 134 4.76 -10.15 2.32
C LYS A 134 5.73 -10.80 1.33
N GLN A 135 6.81 -11.45 1.79
CA GLN A 135 7.80 -12.13 0.94
C GLN A 135 7.47 -13.59 0.64
N SER A 136 6.70 -14.26 1.51
CA SER A 136 6.30 -15.66 1.33
C SER A 136 4.95 -15.84 0.61
N GLY A 137 4.36 -14.74 0.12
CA GLY A 137 3.11 -14.73 -0.64
C GLY A 137 3.28 -14.50 -2.14
N THR A 138 4.52 -14.52 -2.62
CA THR A 138 4.91 -14.52 -4.04
C THR A 138 5.51 -15.89 -4.37
#